data_AF-A0A9D5EU60-F1
#
_entry.id   AF-A0A9D5EU60-F1
#
_cell.length_a   1.000
_cell.length_b   1.000
_cell.length_c   1.000
_cell.angle_alpha   90.00
_cell.angle_beta   90.00
_cell.angle_gamma   90.00
#
_symmetry.space_group_name_H-M   'P 1'
#
loop_
_entity.id
_entity.type
_entity.pdbx_description
1 polymer ?
#
loop_
_entity_poly.entity_id
_entity_poly.type
_entity_poly.pdbx_seq_one_letter_code
_entity_poly.pdbx_strand_id
1 'polypeptide(L)'
;MMAVFPLLLLNNRRYAMDAPHTLYSTGMVADQLGVARWWLLYHLDRGDIPGPSHRVAGRRLFTDEDVRRIRDVLKTLATPT
;
A
#
# COMPACT_ATOMS: atom_id res chain seq x y z
N MET A 1 -15.71 17.95 53.79
CA MET A 1 -14.40 18.31 53.23
C MET A 1 -14.18 17.41 52.02
N MET A 2 -14.23 17.99 50.83
CA MET A 2 -14.19 17.30 49.53
C MET A 2 -12.78 16.88 49.13
N ALA A 3 -12.64 15.71 48.53
CA ALA A 3 -11.93 15.50 47.27
C ALA A 3 -12.20 14.08 46.75
N VAL A 4 -13.31 13.91 46.03
CA VAL A 4 -13.47 12.81 45.07
C VAL A 4 -12.58 13.18 43.89
N PHE A 5 -11.51 12.42 43.64
CA PHE A 5 -10.72 12.53 42.41
C PHE A 5 -11.41 11.71 41.32
N PRO A 6 -12.04 12.34 40.32
CA PRO A 6 -12.65 11.61 39.23
C PRO A 6 -11.62 11.38 38.12
N LEU A 7 -11.84 10.31 37.34
CA LEU A 7 -11.33 10.14 35.98
C LEU A 7 -9.79 10.10 35.80
N LEU A 8 -9.24 8.88 35.85
CA LEU A 8 -8.18 8.45 34.93
C LEU A 8 -8.70 7.33 34.03
N LEU A 9 -9.90 7.54 33.47
CA LEU A 9 -10.36 6.88 32.23
C LEU A 9 -9.90 7.73 31.03
N LEU A 10 -8.60 8.04 30.97
CA LEU A 10 -8.01 8.64 29.77
C LEU A 10 -7.67 7.53 28.77
N ASN A 11 -8.71 7.15 28.04
CA ASN A 11 -8.65 7.09 26.58
C ASN A 11 -7.53 6.23 25.96
N ASN A 12 -7.48 4.95 26.30
CA ASN A 12 -6.63 3.96 25.63
C ASN A 12 -7.17 3.55 24.23
N ARG A 13 -7.98 4.40 23.58
CA ARG A 13 -8.65 4.15 22.29
C ARG A 13 -7.88 4.65 21.06
N ARG A 14 -6.57 4.89 21.15
CA ARG A 14 -5.78 5.43 20.02
C ARG A 14 -4.57 4.59 19.58
N TYR A 15 -4.41 3.40 20.12
CA TYR A 15 -3.57 2.37 19.51
C TYR A 15 -4.45 1.21 19.05
N ALA A 16 -5.37 1.49 18.13
CA ALA A 16 -5.59 0.51 17.08
C ALA A 16 -4.23 0.46 16.36
N MET A 17 -3.36 -0.46 16.77
CA MET A 17 -2.22 -0.84 15.94
C MET A 17 -2.85 -1.46 14.71
N ASP A 18 -3.15 -0.62 13.72
CA ASP A 18 -3.39 -1.04 12.36
C ASP A 18 -2.29 -2.07 12.06
N ALA A 19 -2.69 -3.30 11.80
CA ALA A 19 -1.75 -4.39 11.56
C ALA A 19 -0.68 -3.89 10.57
N PRO A 20 0.62 -4.16 10.81
CA PRO A 20 1.67 -3.58 10.00
C PRO A 20 1.37 -3.84 8.54
N HIS A 21 1.04 -2.77 7.79
CA HIS A 21 0.71 -2.89 6.38
C HIS A 21 1.90 -3.55 5.69
N THR A 22 1.68 -4.70 5.08
CA THR A 22 2.75 -5.43 4.41
C THR A 22 3.26 -4.57 3.26
N LEU A 23 4.56 -4.27 3.28
CA LEU A 23 5.20 -3.51 2.21
C LEU A 23 5.83 -4.47 1.20
N TYR A 24 5.46 -4.30 -0.05
CA TYR A 24 5.93 -5.10 -1.16
C TYR A 24 6.98 -4.35 -1.97
N SER A 25 8.05 -5.05 -2.34
CA SER A 25 8.98 -4.53 -3.34
C SER A 25 8.39 -4.67 -4.74
N THR A 26 8.91 -3.93 -5.73
CA THR A 26 8.49 -4.09 -7.13
C THR A 26 8.57 -5.52 -7.64
N GLY A 27 9.55 -6.31 -7.18
CA GLY A 27 9.66 -7.73 -7.56
C GLY A 27 8.48 -8.55 -7.03
N MET A 28 8.19 -8.42 -5.73
CA MET A 28 7.06 -9.12 -5.10
C MET A 28 5.72 -8.76 -5.74
N VAL A 29 5.52 -7.48 -6.08
CA VAL A 29 4.31 -7.03 -6.77
C VAL A 29 4.20 -7.65 -8.16
N ALA A 30 5.30 -7.70 -8.92
CA ALA A 30 5.31 -8.33 -10.24
C ALA A 30 4.94 -9.81 -10.17
N ASP A 31 5.53 -10.53 -9.20
CA ASP A 31 5.23 -11.95 -8.95
C ASP A 31 3.75 -12.15 -8.57
N GLN A 32 3.20 -11.31 -7.69
CA GLN A 32 1.81 -11.39 -7.23
C GLN A 32 0.78 -11.03 -8.32
N LEU A 33 1.18 -10.21 -9.29
CA LEU A 33 0.35 -9.83 -10.44
C LEU A 33 0.55 -10.77 -11.64
N GLY A 34 1.52 -11.68 -11.59
CA GLY A 34 1.81 -12.60 -12.70
C GLY A 34 2.38 -11.90 -13.94
N VAL A 35 3.10 -10.79 -13.76
CA VAL A 35 3.68 -10.00 -14.86
C VAL A 35 5.20 -9.95 -14.77
N ALA A 36 5.87 -9.75 -15.91
CA ALA A 36 7.31 -9.56 -15.91
C ALA A 36 7.69 -8.25 -15.20
N ARG A 37 8.71 -8.29 -14.33
CA ARG A 37 9.17 -7.10 -13.57
C ARG A 37 9.55 -5.91 -14.45
N TRP A 38 10.21 -6.16 -15.59
CA TRP A 38 10.60 -5.09 -16.52
C TRP A 38 9.38 -4.38 -17.12
N TRP A 39 8.32 -5.14 -17.40
CA TRP A 39 7.08 -4.64 -17.98
C TRP A 39 6.33 -3.77 -16.96
N LEU A 40 6.27 -4.23 -15.70
CA LEU A 40 5.69 -3.44 -14.61
C LEU A 40 6.44 -2.12 -14.42
N LEU A 41 7.77 -2.14 -14.41
CA LEU A 41 8.60 -0.94 -14.29
C LEU A 41 8.39 0.03 -15.46
N TYR A 42 8.32 -0.50 -16.69
CA TYR A 42 8.07 0.31 -17.89
C TYR A 42 6.78 1.13 -17.77
N HIS A 43 5.67 0.49 -17.40
CA HIS A 43 4.38 1.19 -17.26
C HIS A 43 4.31 2.10 -16.03
N LEU A 44 4.98 1.73 -14.92
CA LEU A 44 5.11 2.61 -13.75
C LEU A 44 5.84 3.91 -14.08
N ASP A 45 6.93 3.82 -14.84
CA ASP A 45 7.76 4.99 -15.16
C ASP A 45 7.13 5.88 -16.25
N ARG A 46 6.28 5.31 -17.10
CA ARG A 46 5.42 6.05 -18.05
C ARG A 46 4.20 6.70 -17.40
N GLY A 47 3.81 6.22 -16.22
CA GLY A 47 2.58 6.66 -15.55
C GLY A 47 1.31 5.99 -16.09
N ASP A 48 1.44 4.90 -16.84
CA ASP A 48 0.28 4.15 -17.39
C ASP A 48 -0.45 3.36 -16.27
N ILE A 49 0.23 3.07 -15.16
CA ILE A 49 -0.33 2.41 -13.98
C ILE A 49 0.01 3.17 -12.70
N PRO A 50 -0.81 3.07 -11.64
CA PRO A 50 -0.59 3.78 -10.39
C PRO A 50 0.74 3.41 -9.73
N GLY A 51 1.46 4.43 -9.27
CA GLY A 51 2.74 4.30 -8.59
C GLY A 51 2.64 3.79 -7.14
N PRO A 52 3.80 3.53 -6.51
CA PRO A 52 3.86 3.12 -5.10
C PRO A 52 3.43 4.25 -4.16
N SER A 53 2.80 3.90 -3.04
CA SER A 53 2.51 4.86 -1.97
C SER A 53 3.77 5.30 -1.21
N HIS A 54 4.84 4.49 -1.22
CA HIS A 54 6.07 4.80 -0.50
C HIS A 54 7.32 4.72 -1.37
N ARG A 55 8.21 5.70 -1.18
CA ARG A 55 9.57 5.69 -1.73
C ARG A 55 10.56 5.87 -0.59
N VAL A 56 11.41 4.87 -0.36
CA VAL A 56 12.40 4.88 0.73
C VAL A 56 13.77 4.58 0.15
N ALA A 57 14.72 5.51 0.30
CA ALA A 57 16.08 5.39 -0.24
C ALA A 57 16.12 4.97 -1.72
N GLY A 58 15.26 5.57 -2.54
CA GLY A 58 15.14 5.26 -3.97
C GLY A 58 14.41 3.95 -4.31
N ARG A 59 14.02 3.14 -3.30
CA ARG A 59 13.22 1.92 -3.49
C ARG A 59 11.74 2.25 -3.53
N ARG A 60 11.01 1.57 -4.42
CA ARG A 60 9.54 1.63 -4.54
C ARG A 60 8.94 0.56 -3.61
N LEU A 61 8.11 1.00 -2.67
CA LEU A 61 7.42 0.12 -1.71
C LEU A 61 5.91 0.31 -1.88
N PHE A 62 5.23 -0.81 -2.08
CA PHE A 62 3.81 -0.86 -2.40
C PHE A 62 3.05 -1.42 -1.19
N THR A 63 1.85 -0.91 -0.97
CA THR A 63 0.89 -1.47 -0.02
C THR A 63 -0.03 -2.46 -0.73
N ASP A 64 -0.81 -3.24 0.03
CA ASP A 64 -1.90 -4.05 -0.52
C ASP A 64 -2.85 -3.23 -1.40
N GLU A 65 -3.15 -2.01 -0.99
CA GLU A 65 -4.01 -1.09 -1.74
C GLU A 65 -3.40 -0.69 -3.08
N ASP A 66 -2.09 -0.43 -3.13
CA ASP A 66 -1.40 -0.17 -4.39
C ASP A 66 -1.49 -1.38 -5.33
N VAL A 67 -1.25 -2.58 -4.81
CA VAL A 67 -1.32 -3.82 -5.61
C VAL A 67 -2.74 -4.03 -6.15
N ARG A 68 -3.77 -3.75 -5.34
CA ARG A 68 -5.17 -3.80 -5.77
C ARG A 68 -5.46 -2.82 -6.89
N ARG A 69 -5.05 -1.55 -6.74
CA ARG A 69 -5.24 -0.51 -7.77
C ARG A 69 -4.51 -0.85 -9.07
N ILE A 70 -3.27 -1.33 -8.99
CA ILE A 70 -2.52 -1.77 -10.18
C ILE A 70 -3.27 -2.91 -10.87
N ARG A 71 -3.69 -3.94 -10.12
CA ARG A 71 -4.44 -5.09 -10.67
C ARG A 71 -5.68 -4.65 -11.43
N ASP A 72 -6.42 -3.66 -10.93
CA ASP A 72 -7.62 -3.18 -11.58
C ASP A 72 -7.33 -2.44 -12.89
N VAL A 73 -6.27 -1.64 -12.95
CA VAL A 73 -5.82 -1.00 -14.21
C VAL A 73 -5.28 -2.04 -15.21
N LEU A 74 -4.61 -3.10 -14.74
CA LEU A 74 -4.14 -4.16 -15.63
C LEU A 74 -5.29 -4.88 -16.35
N LYS A 75 -6.44 -5.07 -15.69
CA LYS A 75 -7.63 -5.64 -16.35
C LYS A 75 -8.11 -4.77 -17.52
N THR A 76 -7.98 -3.44 -17.41
CA THR A 76 -8.40 -2.52 -18.49
C THR A 76 -7.38 -2.48 -19.62
N LEU A 77 -6.08 -2.58 -19.32
CA LEU A 77 -5.01 -2.57 -20.32
C LEU A 77 -4.92 -3.91 -21.09
N ALA A 78 -5.23 -5.02 -20.42
CA ALA A 78 -5.19 -6.37 -21.00
C ALA A 78 -6.50 -6.77 -21.72
N THR A 79 -7.35 -5.80 -22.06
CA THR A 79 -8.47 -6.03 -22.99
C THR A 79 -7.98 -5.70 -24.41
N PRO A 80 -7.44 -6.67 -25.18
CA PRO A 80 -7.30 -6.47 -26.61
C PRO A 80 -8.71 -6.43 -27.19
N THR A 81 -9.12 -5.25 -27.64
CA THR A 81 -10.29 -5.08 -28.52
C THR A 81 -9.95 -5.56 -29.93
#